data_AF-A0ABD1HX29-F1
#
_entry.id   AF-A0ABD1HX29-F1
#
_cell.length_a   1.000
_cell.length_b   1.000
_cell.length_c   1.000
_cell.angle_alpha   90.00
_cell.angle_beta   90.00
_cell.angle_gamma   90.00
#
_symmetry.space_group_name_H-M   'P 1'
#
loop_
_entity.id
_entity.type
_entity.pdbx_description
1 polymer ?
#
loop_
_entity_poly.entity_id
_entity_poly.type
_entity_poly.pdbx_seq_one_letter_code
_entity_poly.pdbx_strand_id
1 'polypeptide(L)'
;MGCKPLITLMLCMLNFHMIIPTFAEDDEISLDTYIIRVDHEVASKDLDTLYKSLMPTITTTADDQRRRLTYSYRNVFRGFAARLSPEEVKAMETKPGSVSARLERKISLHTTHSPNFLGLNQNTGFWQSSGYGRGVIIGVLDTGILPEHPSFSDEGIPPPPAKWKGKCEFNHTSCNNKIIGARTFTTSGDNPLDNDGHGTHTASTAAGRFVGGANIFGNANGTVVGIAPMAYLAIYKVCGTFCLESDILAAMDVAVDDGVDILSLSLGALSLNLHDDPIALGAYSATEKGI
;
A
#
# COMPACT_ATOMS: atom_id res chain seq x y z
N MET A 1 -4.96 21.05 80.22
CA MET A 1 -3.78 21.59 79.49
C MET A 1 -3.77 20.96 78.11
N GLY A 2 -3.74 21.78 77.06
CA GLY A 2 -3.66 21.32 75.66
C GLY A 2 -4.66 22.02 74.72
N CYS A 3 -4.56 23.35 74.59
CA CYS A 3 -5.24 24.12 73.55
C CYS A 3 -4.81 23.62 72.14
N LYS A 4 -5.79 23.39 71.26
CA LYS A 4 -5.56 23.22 69.81
C LYS A 4 -5.50 24.60 69.14
N PRO A 5 -4.54 24.88 68.25
CA PRO A 5 -4.45 26.19 67.61
C PRO A 5 -5.40 26.26 66.41
N LEU A 6 -6.06 27.42 66.30
CA LEU A 6 -6.91 27.86 65.20
C LEU A 6 -5.98 28.41 64.09
N ILE A 7 -5.95 27.78 62.92
CA ILE A 7 -5.23 28.30 61.74
C ILE A 7 -6.24 29.09 60.91
N THR A 8 -6.14 30.41 60.98
CA THR A 8 -6.88 31.36 60.15
C THR A 8 -6.26 31.40 58.76
N LEU A 9 -6.98 30.90 57.74
CA LEU A 9 -6.56 30.97 56.34
C LEU A 9 -7.01 32.33 55.75
N MET A 10 -6.05 33.23 55.55
CA MET A 10 -6.26 34.56 54.97
C MET A 10 -6.27 34.45 53.44
N LEU A 11 -7.45 34.59 52.81
CA LEU A 11 -7.59 34.66 51.35
C LEU A 11 -7.03 36.00 50.83
N CYS A 12 -5.96 35.95 50.04
CA CYS A 12 -5.40 37.09 49.33
C CYS A 12 -5.93 37.06 47.88
N MET A 13 -6.93 37.89 47.56
CA MET A 13 -7.47 38.04 46.20
C MET A 13 -6.63 39.08 45.44
N LEU A 14 -5.63 38.62 44.68
CA LEU A 14 -4.90 39.44 43.71
C LEU A 14 -5.69 39.50 42.40
N ASN A 15 -6.35 40.63 42.13
CA ASN A 15 -6.98 40.92 40.84
C ASN A 15 -5.89 41.24 39.80
N PHE A 16 -5.50 40.25 39.00
CA PHE A 16 -4.67 40.45 37.81
C PHE A 16 -5.59 40.81 36.63
N HIS A 17 -5.63 42.10 36.24
CA HIS A 17 -6.22 42.50 34.96
C HIS A 17 -5.27 42.07 33.83
N MET A 18 -5.55 40.91 33.24
CA MET A 18 -4.84 40.42 32.06
C MET A 18 -5.37 41.19 30.84
N ILE A 19 -4.62 42.19 30.39
CA ILE A 19 -4.83 42.83 29.08
C ILE A 19 -4.32 41.84 28.03
N ILE A 20 -5.23 41.17 27.33
CA ILE A 20 -4.89 40.29 26.20
C ILE A 20 -4.69 41.19 24.97
N PRO A 21 -3.50 41.24 24.36
CA PRO A 21 -3.34 41.86 23.06
C PRO A 21 -4.06 40.98 22.03
N THR A 22 -5.06 41.52 21.34
CA THR A 22 -5.64 40.90 20.16
C THR A 22 -4.60 40.94 19.05
N PHE A 23 -3.94 39.81 18.80
CA PHE A 23 -3.25 39.59 17.54
C PHE A 23 -4.34 39.42 16.47
N ALA A 24 -4.35 40.32 15.48
CA ALA A 24 -5.07 40.08 14.25
C ALA A 24 -4.32 38.95 13.52
N GLU A 25 -4.95 37.78 13.41
CA GLU A 25 -4.54 36.79 12.42
C GLU A 25 -4.78 37.42 11.04
N ASP A 26 -3.73 37.58 10.25
CA ASP A 26 -3.87 37.73 8.81
C ASP A 26 -4.58 36.45 8.33
N ASP A 27 -5.84 36.57 7.90
CA ASP A 27 -6.60 35.49 7.28
C ASP A 27 -5.91 35.09 5.97
N GLU A 28 -4.89 34.24 6.05
CA GLU A 28 -4.33 33.56 4.89
C GLU A 28 -5.45 32.70 4.30
N ILE A 29 -5.95 33.08 3.11
CA ILE A 29 -7.09 32.41 2.48
C ILE A 29 -6.75 30.92 2.32
N SER A 30 -7.37 30.08 3.16
CA SER A 30 -7.15 28.64 3.14
C SER A 30 -7.68 28.07 1.82
N LEU A 31 -6.77 27.54 1.00
CA LEU A 31 -7.11 26.89 -0.26
C LEU A 31 -7.07 25.37 -0.12
N ASP A 32 -8.21 24.75 -0.34
CA ASP A 32 -8.36 23.29 -0.41
C ASP A 32 -8.47 22.80 -1.85
N THR A 33 -8.13 21.54 -2.10
CA THR A 33 -8.30 20.92 -3.42
C THR A 33 -9.75 20.51 -3.61
N TYR A 34 -10.38 21.00 -4.68
CA TYR A 34 -11.68 20.56 -5.14
C TYR A 34 -11.54 19.76 -6.44
N ILE A 35 -12.46 18.81 -6.65
CA ILE A 35 -12.66 18.09 -7.91
C ILE A 35 -13.88 18.69 -8.60
N ILE A 36 -13.67 19.29 -9.77
CA ILE A 36 -14.69 20.02 -10.55
C ILE A 36 -15.09 19.18 -11.74
N ARG A 37 -16.41 18.98 -11.94
CA ARG A 37 -17.00 18.34 -13.11
C ARG A 37 -17.59 19.38 -14.05
N VAL A 38 -17.34 19.20 -15.33
CA VAL A 38 -17.78 20.10 -16.40
C VAL A 38 -18.84 19.40 -17.26
N ASP A 39 -19.80 20.18 -17.76
CA ASP A 39 -20.92 19.66 -18.53
C ASP A 39 -20.45 19.08 -19.87
N HIS A 40 -21.07 17.98 -20.28
CA HIS A 40 -20.79 17.32 -21.54
C HIS A 40 -21.30 18.13 -22.74
N GLU A 41 -22.36 18.93 -22.58
CA GLU A 41 -22.98 19.68 -23.69
C GLU A 41 -22.29 21.03 -23.99
N VAL A 42 -21.58 21.60 -23.02
CA VAL A 42 -20.87 22.90 -23.16
C VAL A 42 -19.40 22.72 -23.58
N ALA A 43 -18.95 21.48 -23.76
CA ALA A 43 -17.54 21.17 -24.01
C ALA A 43 -17.10 21.55 -25.44
N SER A 44 -16.48 22.72 -25.55
CA SER A 44 -15.66 23.13 -26.70
C SER A 44 -14.57 22.08 -27.01
N LYS A 45 -14.09 22.03 -28.27
CA LYS A 45 -12.92 21.20 -28.66
C LYS A 45 -11.65 21.54 -27.87
N ASP A 46 -11.59 22.73 -27.30
CA ASP A 46 -10.52 23.21 -26.45
C ASP A 46 -10.96 23.19 -24.97
N LEU A 47 -10.65 22.08 -24.29
CA LEU A 47 -10.94 21.88 -22.87
C LEU A 47 -10.05 22.74 -21.96
N ASP A 48 -8.84 23.08 -22.41
CA ASP A 48 -7.88 23.84 -21.60
C ASP A 48 -8.36 25.30 -21.44
N THR A 49 -8.80 25.91 -22.53
CA THR A 49 -9.44 27.24 -22.51
C THR A 49 -10.70 27.25 -21.65
N LEU A 50 -11.53 26.19 -21.73
CA LEU A 50 -12.73 26.07 -20.91
C LEU A 50 -12.39 26.00 -19.41
N TYR A 51 -11.46 25.14 -19.01
CA TYR A 51 -11.08 24.99 -17.60
C TYR A 51 -10.47 26.28 -17.04
N LYS A 52 -9.65 27.00 -17.83
CA LYS A 52 -9.13 28.32 -17.44
C LYS A 52 -10.23 29.36 -17.25
N SER A 53 -11.26 29.35 -18.09
CA SER A 53 -12.40 30.28 -17.95
C SER A 53 -13.18 30.09 -16.64
N LEU A 54 -13.18 28.86 -16.11
CA LEU A 54 -13.82 28.52 -14.84
C LEU A 54 -13.00 28.97 -13.61
N MET A 55 -11.70 29.25 -13.76
CA MET A 55 -10.84 29.72 -12.66
C MET A 55 -11.21 31.12 -12.12
N PRO A 56 -10.88 31.41 -10.84
CA PRO A 56 -11.12 32.73 -10.24
C PRO A 56 -10.30 33.82 -10.92
N THR A 57 -10.90 34.99 -11.18
CA THR A 57 -10.27 36.14 -11.85
C THR A 57 -9.07 36.72 -11.07
N ILE A 58 -8.99 36.44 -9.78
CA ILE A 58 -7.89 36.88 -8.88
C ILE A 58 -6.57 36.18 -9.22
N THR A 59 -6.60 35.13 -10.06
CA THR A 59 -5.40 34.58 -10.68
C THR A 59 -4.91 35.50 -11.80
N THR A 60 -4.29 36.61 -11.40
CA THR A 60 -3.89 37.71 -12.30
C THR A 60 -2.67 37.36 -13.17
N THR A 61 -1.92 36.32 -12.81
CA THR A 61 -0.79 35.82 -13.61
C THR A 61 -1.03 34.38 -14.07
N ALA A 62 -0.52 34.04 -15.26
CA ALA A 62 -0.55 32.66 -15.77
C ALA A 62 0.18 31.67 -14.84
N ASP A 63 1.10 32.18 -14.02
CA ASP A 63 1.87 31.40 -13.06
C ASP A 63 1.01 31.02 -11.83
N ASP A 64 0.16 31.93 -11.36
CA ASP A 64 -0.80 31.63 -10.28
C ASP A 64 -1.87 30.64 -10.74
N GLN A 65 -2.33 30.73 -11.99
CA GLN A 65 -3.25 29.74 -12.57
C GLN A 65 -2.63 28.34 -12.63
N ARG A 66 -1.35 28.23 -13.00
CA ARG A 66 -0.63 26.95 -13.00
C ARG A 66 -0.45 26.36 -11.60
N ARG A 67 -0.25 27.19 -10.58
CA ARG A 67 -0.10 26.71 -9.19
C ARG A 67 -1.41 26.23 -8.57
N ARG A 68 -2.54 26.72 -9.06
CA ARG A 68 -3.86 26.38 -8.52
C ARG A 68 -4.54 25.24 -9.26
N LEU A 69 -4.28 25.08 -10.56
CA LEU A 69 -4.76 23.93 -11.34
C LEU A 69 -3.85 22.72 -11.08
N THR A 70 -4.33 21.77 -10.29
CA THR A 70 -3.55 20.58 -9.91
C THR A 70 -3.53 19.55 -11.05
N TYR A 71 -4.69 19.22 -11.62
CA TYR A 71 -4.83 18.21 -12.67
C TYR A 71 -5.97 18.53 -13.62
N SER A 72 -5.89 18.06 -14.86
CA SER A 72 -6.98 18.13 -15.84
C SER A 72 -7.36 16.73 -16.32
N TYR A 73 -8.67 16.46 -16.36
CA TYR A 73 -9.23 15.17 -16.71
C TYR A 73 -9.95 15.28 -18.06
N ARG A 74 -9.65 14.33 -18.95
CA ARG A 74 -10.29 14.23 -20.28
C ARG A 74 -10.85 12.84 -20.59
N ASN A 75 -10.25 11.79 -20.02
CA ASN A 75 -10.59 10.40 -20.35
C ASN A 75 -11.57 9.76 -19.36
N VAL A 76 -11.34 9.96 -18.05
CA VAL A 76 -12.15 9.35 -16.99
C VAL A 76 -13.43 10.12 -16.70
N PHE A 77 -13.38 11.45 -16.86
CA PHE A 77 -14.51 12.37 -16.98
C PHE A 77 -13.95 13.71 -17.48
N ARG A 78 -14.84 14.64 -17.89
CA ARG A 78 -14.46 16.02 -18.22
C ARG A 78 -14.49 16.88 -16.97
N GLY A 79 -13.34 17.41 -16.59
CA GLY A 79 -13.18 18.23 -15.41
C GLY A 79 -11.72 18.45 -15.03
N PHE A 80 -11.51 18.98 -13.83
CA PHE A 80 -10.17 19.27 -13.32
C PHE A 80 -10.15 19.25 -11.78
N ALA A 81 -8.96 19.18 -11.21
CA ALA A 81 -8.73 19.41 -9.79
C ALA A 81 -8.03 20.75 -9.59
N ALA A 82 -8.52 21.57 -8.66
CA ALA A 82 -7.93 22.87 -8.40
C ALA A 82 -8.01 23.26 -6.93
N ARG A 83 -7.01 24.03 -6.46
CA ARG A 83 -6.96 24.61 -5.12
C ARG A 83 -7.79 25.89 -5.08
N LEU A 84 -8.93 25.87 -4.39
CA LEU A 84 -9.94 26.94 -4.34
C LEU A 84 -10.37 27.24 -2.90
N SER A 85 -10.79 28.47 -2.63
CA SER A 85 -11.54 28.82 -1.43
C SER A 85 -13.01 28.44 -1.59
N PRO A 86 -13.77 28.27 -0.50
CA PRO A 86 -15.21 27.99 -0.56
C PRO A 86 -16.01 29.04 -1.35
N GLU A 87 -15.62 30.30 -1.28
CA GLU A 87 -16.25 31.43 -1.99
C GLU A 87 -16.01 31.32 -3.50
N GLU A 88 -14.78 30.96 -3.88
CA GLU A 88 -14.40 30.76 -5.28
C GLU A 88 -15.10 29.56 -5.90
N VAL A 89 -15.32 28.50 -5.12
CA VAL A 89 -16.12 27.35 -5.54
C VAL A 89 -17.56 27.78 -5.82
N LYS A 90 -18.19 28.51 -4.89
CA LYS A 90 -19.55 29.04 -5.09
C LYS A 90 -19.64 29.93 -6.32
N ALA A 91 -18.68 30.83 -6.51
CA ALA A 91 -18.65 31.71 -7.67
C ALA A 91 -18.50 30.92 -8.98
N MET A 92 -17.64 29.90 -9.00
CA MET A 92 -17.42 29.04 -10.16
C MET A 92 -18.66 28.19 -10.51
N GLU A 93 -19.41 27.69 -9.53
CA GLU A 93 -20.63 26.92 -9.76
C GLU A 93 -21.74 27.74 -10.45
N THR A 94 -21.67 29.07 -10.41
CA THR A 94 -22.60 29.93 -11.18
C THR A 94 -22.19 30.11 -12.64
N LYS A 95 -20.97 29.71 -13.03
CA LYS A 95 -20.47 29.90 -14.39
C LYS A 95 -21.04 28.85 -15.36
N PRO A 96 -21.42 29.24 -16.59
CA PRO A 96 -21.83 28.30 -17.63
C PRO A 96 -20.76 27.22 -17.87
N GLY A 97 -21.18 25.95 -17.84
CA GLY A 97 -20.31 24.79 -18.06
C GLY A 97 -19.81 24.11 -16.78
N SER A 98 -19.89 24.74 -15.60
CA SER A 98 -19.65 24.06 -14.32
C SER A 98 -20.88 23.25 -13.93
N VAL A 99 -20.71 21.96 -13.60
CA VAL A 99 -21.82 21.09 -13.16
C VAL A 99 -21.81 20.94 -11.64
N SER A 100 -20.63 20.68 -11.09
CA SER A 100 -20.48 20.51 -9.64
C SER A 100 -19.01 20.59 -9.22
N ALA A 101 -18.79 21.07 -8.01
CA ALA A 101 -17.52 20.95 -7.32
C ALA A 101 -17.69 20.16 -6.02
N ARG A 102 -16.72 19.32 -5.70
CA ARG A 102 -16.65 18.65 -4.40
C ARG A 102 -15.26 18.73 -3.82
N LEU A 103 -15.17 18.82 -2.50
CA LEU A 103 -13.90 18.76 -1.80
C LEU A 103 -13.20 17.41 -2.09
N GLU A 104 -11.89 17.46 -2.29
CA GLU A 104 -11.06 16.26 -2.38
C GLU A 104 -11.12 15.50 -1.06
N ARG A 105 -11.22 14.18 -1.16
CA ARG A 105 -11.19 13.30 0.01
C ARG A 105 -9.80 12.70 0.12
N LYS A 106 -9.26 12.69 1.33
CA LYS A 106 -8.14 11.82 1.68
C LYS A 106 -8.66 10.37 1.65
N ILE A 107 -8.02 9.53 0.86
CA ILE A 107 -8.33 8.10 0.79
C ILE A 107 -7.22 7.36 1.55
N SER A 108 -7.60 6.44 2.45
CA SER A 108 -6.67 5.62 3.22
C SER A 108 -6.28 4.36 2.45
N LEU A 109 -5.02 3.93 2.60
CA LEU A 109 -4.59 2.61 2.13
C LEU A 109 -5.29 1.53 2.97
N HIS A 110 -5.99 0.60 2.31
CA HIS A 110 -6.67 -0.50 2.99
C HIS A 110 -5.97 -1.83 2.64
N THR A 111 -5.14 -2.35 3.55
CA THR A 111 -4.50 -3.67 3.38
C THR A 111 -5.24 -4.80 4.12
N THR A 112 -5.98 -4.49 5.18
CA THR A 112 -6.86 -5.46 5.89
C THR A 112 -8.14 -5.82 5.15
N HIS A 113 -8.48 -5.11 4.07
CA HIS A 113 -9.77 -5.24 3.40
C HIS A 113 -9.68 -5.91 2.02
N SER A 114 -8.48 -6.03 1.42
CA SER A 114 -8.32 -6.46 0.03
C SER A 114 -8.99 -7.80 -0.31
N PRO A 115 -8.87 -8.88 0.50
CA PRO A 115 -9.57 -10.13 0.21
C PRO A 115 -11.10 -9.96 0.19
N ASN A 116 -11.66 -9.27 1.18
CA ASN A 116 -13.10 -9.01 1.23
C ASN A 116 -13.56 -8.12 0.07
N PHE A 117 -12.77 -7.11 -0.31
CA PHE A 117 -13.04 -6.26 -1.48
C PHE A 117 -13.14 -7.07 -2.77
N LEU A 118 -12.32 -8.12 -2.90
CA LEU A 118 -12.35 -9.06 -4.03
C LEU A 118 -13.44 -10.14 -3.90
N GLY A 119 -14.28 -10.07 -2.86
CA GLY A 119 -15.33 -11.06 -2.61
C GLY A 119 -14.84 -12.38 -2.01
N LEU A 120 -13.59 -12.43 -1.53
CA LEU A 120 -13.04 -13.59 -0.83
C LEU A 120 -13.51 -13.57 0.62
N ASN A 121 -14.66 -14.21 0.87
CA ASN A 121 -15.28 -14.27 2.17
C ASN A 121 -14.96 -15.59 2.87
N GLN A 122 -14.75 -15.56 4.19
CA GLN A 122 -14.52 -16.78 4.95
C GLN A 122 -15.70 -17.75 4.82
N ASN A 123 -15.37 -19.04 4.68
CA ASN A 123 -16.25 -20.20 4.69
C ASN A 123 -17.33 -20.22 3.60
N THR A 124 -17.18 -19.38 2.57
CA THR A 124 -18.13 -19.28 1.46
C THR A 124 -17.40 -18.97 0.16
N GLY A 125 -18.09 -19.15 -0.98
CA GLY A 125 -17.61 -18.72 -2.29
C GLY A 125 -16.28 -19.37 -2.70
N PHE A 126 -15.45 -18.59 -3.40
CA PHE A 126 -14.22 -19.08 -4.02
C PHE A 126 -13.24 -19.68 -3.00
N TRP A 127 -13.04 -19.03 -1.84
CA TRP A 127 -12.11 -19.51 -0.81
C TRP A 127 -12.46 -20.89 -0.27
N GLN A 128 -13.76 -21.17 -0.06
CA GLN A 128 -14.20 -22.49 0.37
C GLN A 128 -13.95 -23.53 -0.74
N SER A 129 -14.28 -23.20 -2.00
CA SER A 129 -14.12 -24.12 -3.13
C SER A 129 -12.66 -24.42 -3.47
N SER A 130 -11.76 -23.46 -3.32
CA SER A 130 -10.31 -23.61 -3.59
C SER A 130 -9.52 -24.11 -2.38
N GLY A 131 -10.19 -24.36 -1.25
CA GLY A 131 -9.52 -24.74 0.00
C GLY A 131 -8.51 -23.69 0.47
N TYR A 132 -8.75 -22.41 0.16
CA TYR A 132 -7.86 -21.28 0.49
C TYR A 132 -6.42 -21.41 -0.05
N GLY A 133 -6.25 -22.14 -1.16
CA GLY A 133 -4.94 -22.41 -1.77
C GLY A 133 -4.17 -23.58 -1.14
N ARG A 134 -4.84 -24.44 -0.36
CA ARG A 134 -4.21 -25.63 0.23
C ARG A 134 -3.54 -26.50 -0.83
N GLY A 135 -2.30 -26.91 -0.59
CA GLY A 135 -1.54 -27.77 -1.50
C GLY A 135 -0.72 -27.01 -2.55
N VAL A 136 -0.98 -25.72 -2.73
CA VAL A 136 -0.25 -24.84 -3.65
C VAL A 136 1.02 -24.32 -2.98
N ILE A 137 2.14 -24.31 -3.71
CA ILE A 137 3.42 -23.77 -3.27
C ILE A 137 3.72 -22.49 -4.06
N ILE A 138 3.78 -21.35 -3.36
CA ILE A 138 4.11 -20.05 -3.96
C ILE A 138 5.60 -19.77 -3.71
N GLY A 139 6.37 -19.71 -4.80
CA GLY A 139 7.74 -19.23 -4.80
C GLY A 139 7.78 -17.71 -4.82
N VAL A 140 8.39 -17.09 -3.80
CA VAL A 140 8.52 -15.63 -3.67
C VAL A 140 9.97 -15.25 -3.87
N LEU A 141 10.26 -14.53 -4.96
CA LEU A 141 11.61 -14.01 -5.26
C LEU A 141 11.66 -12.53 -4.88
N ASP A 142 12.36 -12.23 -3.78
CA ASP A 142 12.30 -10.91 -3.13
C ASP A 142 13.51 -10.65 -2.19
N THR A 143 13.36 -9.79 -1.18
CA THR A 143 14.39 -9.43 -0.18
C THR A 143 14.59 -10.45 0.94
N GLY A 144 13.83 -11.55 0.94
CA GLY A 144 13.86 -12.60 1.97
C GLY A 144 12.55 -12.71 2.73
N ILE A 145 12.60 -13.23 3.96
CA ILE A 145 11.44 -13.34 4.85
C ILE A 145 11.82 -13.10 6.31
N LEU A 146 10.90 -12.51 7.09
CA LEU A 146 10.95 -12.52 8.56
C LEU A 146 10.09 -13.67 9.10
N PRO A 147 10.66 -14.87 9.35
CA PRO A 147 9.89 -16.10 9.57
C PRO A 147 9.04 -16.09 10.85
N GLU A 148 9.45 -15.34 11.87
CA GLU A 148 8.73 -15.19 13.14
C GLU A 148 7.49 -14.30 13.06
N HIS A 149 7.25 -13.63 11.92
CA HIS A 149 6.11 -12.75 11.76
C HIS A 149 4.78 -13.53 11.89
N PRO A 150 3.76 -13.04 12.62
CA PRO A 150 2.52 -13.79 12.89
C PRO A 150 1.77 -14.29 11.65
N SER A 151 1.92 -13.60 10.52
CA SER A 151 1.36 -14.01 9.22
C SER A 151 1.91 -15.35 8.71
N PHE A 152 2.99 -15.88 9.28
CA PHE A 152 3.64 -17.12 8.85
C PHE A 152 3.54 -18.25 9.87
N SER A 153 2.61 -18.14 10.82
CA SER A 153 2.22 -19.27 11.66
C SER A 153 1.80 -20.47 10.80
N ASP A 154 2.23 -21.67 11.18
CA ASP A 154 1.86 -22.92 10.52
C ASP A 154 0.70 -23.66 11.21
N GLU A 155 0.02 -22.98 12.14
CA GLU A 155 -1.14 -23.53 12.83
C GLU A 155 -2.24 -23.93 11.82
N GLY A 156 -2.57 -25.22 11.86
CA GLY A 156 -3.56 -25.84 10.98
C GLY A 156 -3.09 -26.07 9.55
N ILE A 157 -1.81 -25.84 9.24
CA ILE A 157 -1.21 -26.12 7.93
C ILE A 157 -0.64 -27.55 7.93
N PRO A 158 -1.07 -28.43 7.00
CA PRO A 158 -0.53 -29.78 6.91
C PRO A 158 0.92 -29.79 6.42
N PRO A 159 1.69 -30.87 6.64
CA PRO A 159 3.05 -30.99 6.13
C PRO A 159 3.16 -30.72 4.63
N PRO A 160 4.34 -30.27 4.13
CA PRO A 160 4.53 -29.94 2.72
C PRO A 160 4.19 -31.12 1.78
N PRO A 161 3.71 -30.87 0.55
CA PRO A 161 3.41 -31.91 -0.41
C PRO A 161 4.66 -32.73 -0.77
N ALA A 162 4.50 -34.03 -1.05
CA ALA A 162 5.62 -34.92 -1.37
C ALA A 162 6.42 -34.53 -2.62
N LYS A 163 5.86 -33.69 -3.51
CA LYS A 163 6.54 -33.15 -4.68
C LYS A 163 7.59 -32.08 -4.33
N TRP A 164 7.53 -31.50 -3.13
CA TRP A 164 8.41 -30.43 -2.70
C TRP A 164 9.83 -30.95 -2.49
N LYS A 165 10.81 -30.31 -3.16
CA LYS A 165 12.23 -30.69 -3.10
C LYS A 165 13.15 -29.60 -2.54
N GLY A 166 12.59 -28.43 -2.24
CA GLY A 166 13.38 -27.29 -1.76
C GLY A 166 13.96 -27.50 -0.36
N LYS A 167 14.78 -26.53 0.03
CA LYS A 167 15.60 -26.59 1.25
C LYS A 167 15.37 -25.38 2.13
N CYS A 168 15.74 -25.53 3.39
CA CYS A 168 15.75 -24.45 4.37
C CYS A 168 17.20 -24.09 4.70
N GLU A 169 17.65 -22.93 4.25
CA GLU A 169 19.01 -22.41 4.44
C GLU A 169 19.12 -21.44 5.64
N PHE A 170 18.17 -21.52 6.57
CA PHE A 170 18.33 -20.85 7.87
C PHE A 170 19.30 -21.63 8.78
N ASN A 171 20.12 -20.91 9.54
CA ASN A 171 21.12 -21.51 10.44
C ASN A 171 20.49 -22.37 11.55
N HIS A 172 19.21 -22.17 11.89
CA HIS A 172 18.39 -23.01 12.78
C HIS A 172 16.91 -23.02 12.33
N THR A 173 16.08 -23.90 12.92
CA THR A 173 14.67 -24.23 12.57
C THR A 173 13.73 -23.03 12.42
N SER A 174 13.81 -22.32 11.31
CA SER A 174 12.92 -21.20 10.98
C SER A 174 11.91 -21.54 9.89
N CYS A 175 12.16 -22.59 9.08
CA CYS A 175 11.11 -23.16 8.23
C CYS A 175 10.16 -24.00 9.07
N ASN A 176 8.90 -23.99 8.67
CA ASN A 176 7.78 -24.67 9.32
C ASN A 176 6.82 -25.19 8.24
N ASN A 177 5.61 -25.64 8.60
CA ASN A 177 4.67 -26.09 7.56
C ASN A 177 4.08 -24.93 6.72
N LYS A 178 4.34 -23.66 7.06
CA LYS A 178 3.92 -22.49 6.28
C LYS A 178 5.01 -22.00 5.33
N ILE A 179 6.20 -21.71 5.86
CA ILE A 179 7.43 -21.41 5.11
C ILE A 179 8.19 -22.72 4.97
N ILE A 180 8.01 -23.40 3.83
CA ILE A 180 8.49 -24.78 3.62
C ILE A 180 9.90 -24.84 3.04
N GLY A 181 10.40 -23.70 2.55
CA GLY A 181 11.79 -23.50 2.19
C GLY A 181 12.15 -22.03 2.14
N ALA A 182 13.43 -21.77 2.31
CA ALA A 182 13.99 -20.43 2.29
C ALA A 182 15.46 -20.53 1.85
N ARG A 183 15.82 -19.81 0.80
CA ARG A 183 17.13 -19.87 0.16
C ARG A 183 17.62 -18.48 -0.19
N THR A 184 18.93 -18.35 -0.31
CA THR A 184 19.60 -17.07 -0.61
C THR A 184 20.49 -17.20 -1.83
N PHE A 185 20.37 -16.24 -2.74
CA PHE A 185 21.15 -16.19 -3.98
C PHE A 185 22.02 -14.94 -4.06
N THR A 186 21.85 -14.01 -3.11
CA THR A 186 22.63 -12.79 -3.05
C THR A 186 24.10 -13.11 -2.84
N THR A 187 24.97 -12.48 -3.62
CA THR A 187 26.43 -12.72 -3.62
C THR A 187 27.12 -12.50 -2.27
N SER A 188 26.50 -11.80 -1.32
CA SER A 188 27.02 -11.65 0.05
C SER A 188 27.02 -12.96 0.85
N GLY A 189 26.29 -13.98 0.41
CA GLY A 189 26.17 -15.26 1.12
C GLY A 189 25.39 -15.13 2.43
N ASP A 190 24.59 -14.07 2.58
CA ASP A 190 23.76 -13.83 3.76
C ASP A 190 22.63 -14.84 3.86
N ASN A 191 22.06 -14.99 5.06
CA ASN A 191 20.90 -15.84 5.28
C ASN A 191 19.63 -15.31 4.54
N PRO A 192 18.58 -16.14 4.44
CA PRO A 192 17.31 -15.75 3.81
C PRO A 192 16.46 -14.74 4.61
N LEU A 193 16.98 -14.13 5.69
CA LEU A 193 16.23 -13.15 6.48
C LEU A 193 15.99 -11.87 5.67
N ASP A 194 14.81 -11.30 5.87
CA ASP A 194 14.43 -10.02 5.33
C ASP A 194 14.88 -8.87 6.23
N ASN A 195 15.81 -8.06 5.74
CA ASN A 195 16.29 -6.86 6.44
C ASN A 195 15.68 -5.57 5.87
N ASP A 196 14.84 -5.69 4.84
CA ASP A 196 14.20 -4.56 4.16
C ASP A 196 12.71 -4.46 4.54
N GLY A 197 12.00 -5.60 4.51
CA GLY A 197 10.58 -5.73 4.81
C GLY A 197 9.72 -5.95 3.57
N HIS A 198 10.23 -5.65 2.36
CA HIS A 198 9.49 -5.83 1.12
C HIS A 198 9.06 -7.29 0.89
N GLY A 199 9.97 -8.25 1.01
CA GLY A 199 9.69 -9.68 0.86
C GLY A 199 8.70 -10.23 1.89
N THR A 200 8.81 -9.79 3.14
CA THR A 200 7.84 -10.13 4.20
C THR A 200 6.45 -9.59 3.88
N HIS A 201 6.38 -8.36 3.38
CA HIS A 201 5.12 -7.75 2.98
C HIS A 201 4.49 -8.45 1.77
N THR A 202 5.26 -8.75 0.71
CA THR A 202 4.75 -9.40 -0.51
C THR A 202 4.34 -10.85 -0.22
N ALA A 203 5.14 -11.61 0.54
CA ALA A 203 4.80 -12.97 0.95
C ALA A 203 3.54 -13.04 1.84
N SER A 204 3.38 -12.10 2.79
CA SER A 204 2.16 -12.03 3.62
C SER A 204 0.94 -11.57 2.83
N THR A 205 1.10 -10.75 1.79
CA THR A 205 0.02 -10.40 0.86
C THR A 205 -0.43 -11.63 0.04
N ALA A 206 0.52 -12.43 -0.46
CA ALA A 206 0.21 -13.61 -1.24
C ALA A 206 -0.46 -14.70 -0.38
N ALA A 207 0.12 -15.03 0.77
CA ALA A 207 -0.27 -16.20 1.55
C ALA A 207 -0.30 -15.98 3.07
N GLY A 208 -0.26 -14.77 3.60
CA GLY A 208 -0.31 -14.55 5.05
C GLY A 208 -1.52 -15.21 5.73
N ARG A 209 -1.32 -15.75 6.94
CA ARG A 209 -2.39 -16.27 7.80
C ARG A 209 -3.28 -15.14 8.31
N PHE A 210 -4.43 -15.52 8.85
CA PHE A 210 -5.32 -14.60 9.56
C PHE A 210 -4.63 -14.08 10.82
N VAL A 211 -4.42 -12.77 10.91
CA VAL A 211 -3.87 -12.11 12.09
C VAL A 211 -4.83 -10.99 12.50
N GLY A 212 -5.51 -11.17 13.64
CA GLY A 212 -6.46 -10.20 14.17
C GLY A 212 -5.78 -9.00 14.86
N GLY A 213 -6.47 -7.85 14.89
CA GLY A 213 -6.00 -6.64 15.55
C GLY A 213 -4.82 -5.95 14.86
N ALA A 214 -4.50 -6.35 13.64
CA ALA A 214 -3.42 -5.76 12.86
C ALA A 214 -3.81 -4.32 12.46
N ASN A 215 -2.91 -3.38 12.72
CA ASN A 215 -3.09 -1.96 12.46
C ASN A 215 -1.73 -1.26 12.38
N ILE A 216 -1.69 -0.08 11.74
CA ILE A 216 -0.54 0.81 11.78
C ILE A 216 -0.96 2.13 12.44
N PHE A 217 -0.50 2.36 13.67
CA PHE A 217 -0.92 3.50 14.51
C PHE A 217 -2.45 3.67 14.59
N GLY A 218 -3.19 2.55 14.70
CA GLY A 218 -4.65 2.52 14.72
C GLY A 218 -5.33 2.56 13.35
N ASN A 219 -4.60 2.83 12.26
CA ASN A 219 -5.16 2.82 10.91
C ASN A 219 -5.31 1.39 10.37
N ALA A 220 -6.33 1.21 9.53
CA ALA A 220 -6.70 -0.06 8.91
C ALA A 220 -6.89 -1.21 9.92
N ASN A 221 -7.32 -0.90 11.15
CA ASN A 221 -7.50 -1.90 12.19
C ASN A 221 -8.47 -3.01 11.75
N GLY A 222 -8.03 -4.26 11.83
CA GLY A 222 -8.82 -5.41 11.44
C GLY A 222 -8.02 -6.70 11.43
N THR A 223 -8.49 -7.66 10.67
CA THR A 223 -7.77 -8.92 10.42
C THR A 223 -7.04 -8.82 9.09
N VAL A 224 -5.70 -8.86 9.11
CA VAL A 224 -4.94 -9.06 7.87
C VAL A 224 -4.94 -10.54 7.50
N VAL A 225 -4.97 -10.81 6.20
CA VAL A 225 -4.84 -12.16 5.65
C VAL A 225 -4.41 -12.04 4.18
N GLY A 226 -3.57 -12.98 3.73
CA GLY A 226 -3.19 -13.07 2.33
C GLY A 226 -4.31 -13.61 1.44
N ILE A 227 -4.10 -13.57 0.13
CA ILE A 227 -5.06 -14.07 -0.86
C ILE A 227 -5.25 -15.60 -0.77
N ALA A 228 -4.18 -16.35 -0.48
CA ALA A 228 -4.19 -17.81 -0.36
C ALA A 228 -3.65 -18.25 1.01
N PRO A 229 -4.41 -18.08 2.11
CA PRO A 229 -3.87 -18.24 3.46
C PRO A 229 -3.47 -19.68 3.82
N MET A 230 -3.91 -20.69 3.05
CA MET A 230 -3.51 -22.09 3.22
C MET A 230 -2.43 -22.57 2.23
N ALA A 231 -1.96 -21.69 1.33
CA ALA A 231 -0.84 -22.01 0.44
C ALA A 231 0.49 -22.05 1.20
N TYR A 232 1.45 -22.81 0.71
CA TYR A 232 2.82 -22.84 1.21
C TYR A 232 3.65 -21.70 0.62
N LEU A 233 4.67 -21.26 1.35
CA LEU A 233 5.65 -20.27 0.91
C LEU A 233 7.02 -20.93 0.75
N ALA A 234 7.63 -20.70 -0.41
CA ALA A 234 9.03 -20.99 -0.69
C ALA A 234 9.74 -19.67 -0.99
N ILE A 235 10.71 -19.30 -0.14
CA ILE A 235 11.33 -17.97 -0.18
C ILE A 235 12.67 -18.05 -0.89
N TYR A 236 12.87 -17.17 -1.86
CA TYR A 236 14.10 -17.06 -2.64
C TYR A 236 14.59 -15.62 -2.55
N LYS A 237 15.58 -15.38 -1.69
CA LYS A 237 16.17 -14.06 -1.53
C LYS A 237 17.13 -13.78 -2.68
N VAL A 238 16.74 -12.85 -3.55
CA VAL A 238 17.49 -12.41 -4.73
C VAL A 238 17.83 -10.92 -4.69
N CYS A 239 17.26 -10.20 -3.73
CA CYS A 239 17.47 -8.77 -3.54
C CYS A 239 18.16 -8.50 -2.20
N GLY A 240 19.26 -7.73 -2.26
CA GLY A 240 19.88 -7.08 -1.12
C GLY A 240 19.71 -5.57 -1.25
N THR A 241 20.80 -4.82 -1.37
CA THR A 241 20.75 -3.40 -1.78
C THR A 241 20.22 -3.23 -3.21
N PHE A 242 20.45 -4.22 -4.06
CA PHE A 242 19.95 -4.33 -5.42
C PHE A 242 19.59 -5.79 -5.68
N CYS A 243 18.89 -6.05 -6.79
CA CYS A 243 18.63 -7.41 -7.27
C CYS A 243 19.50 -7.64 -8.51
N LEU A 244 20.36 -8.66 -8.50
CA LEU A 244 21.20 -8.99 -9.65
C LEU A 244 20.45 -9.94 -10.59
N GLU A 245 20.57 -9.70 -11.89
CA GLU A 245 19.90 -10.52 -12.93
C GLU A 245 20.33 -11.99 -12.85
N SER A 246 21.61 -12.25 -12.54
CA SER A 246 22.13 -13.60 -12.32
C SER A 246 21.46 -14.33 -11.16
N ASP A 247 21.21 -13.60 -10.06
CA ASP A 247 20.66 -14.17 -8.83
C ASP A 247 19.17 -14.46 -9.03
N ILE A 248 18.46 -13.58 -9.75
CA ILE A 248 17.07 -13.80 -10.17
C ILE A 248 16.96 -15.05 -11.04
N LEU A 249 17.76 -15.16 -12.11
CA LEU A 249 17.72 -16.33 -13.00
C LEU A 249 18.06 -17.63 -12.27
N ALA A 250 19.09 -17.62 -11.43
CA ALA A 250 19.48 -18.78 -10.64
C ALA A 250 18.37 -19.21 -9.66
N ALA A 251 17.70 -18.26 -9.01
CA ALA A 251 16.58 -18.54 -8.12
C ALA A 251 15.35 -19.05 -8.88
N MET A 252 15.05 -18.51 -10.06
CA MET A 252 13.94 -19.02 -10.88
C MET A 252 14.19 -20.47 -11.31
N ASP A 253 15.39 -20.78 -11.79
CA ASP A 253 15.76 -22.14 -12.19
C ASP A 253 15.63 -23.13 -11.02
N VAL A 254 16.13 -22.74 -9.85
CA VAL A 254 15.99 -23.53 -8.63
C VAL A 254 14.53 -23.67 -8.20
N ALA A 255 13.73 -22.60 -8.20
CA ALA A 255 12.36 -22.65 -7.72
C ALA A 255 11.51 -23.61 -8.56
N VAL A 256 11.77 -23.62 -9.86
CA VAL A 256 11.19 -24.57 -10.81
C VAL A 256 11.59 -26.02 -10.46
N ASP A 257 12.87 -26.28 -10.17
CA ASP A 257 13.32 -27.64 -9.78
C ASP A 257 12.76 -28.08 -8.42
N ASP A 258 12.68 -27.15 -7.47
CA ASP A 258 12.13 -27.35 -6.12
C ASP A 258 10.64 -27.72 -6.17
N GLY A 259 9.95 -27.42 -7.28
CA GLY A 259 8.57 -27.83 -7.56
C GLY A 259 7.52 -26.84 -7.06
N VAL A 260 7.81 -25.52 -7.14
CA VAL A 260 6.80 -24.48 -6.91
C VAL A 260 5.67 -24.57 -7.93
N ASP A 261 4.48 -24.10 -7.57
CA ASP A 261 3.31 -24.05 -8.45
C ASP A 261 3.12 -22.69 -9.11
N ILE A 262 3.58 -21.62 -8.45
CA ILE A 262 3.43 -20.24 -8.88
C ILE A 262 4.69 -19.48 -8.46
N LEU A 263 5.16 -18.58 -9.33
CA LEU A 263 6.21 -17.61 -9.00
C LEU A 263 5.63 -16.20 -8.81
N SER A 264 5.99 -15.56 -7.70
CA SER A 264 5.65 -14.18 -7.38
C SER A 264 6.93 -13.34 -7.34
N LEU A 265 7.10 -12.47 -8.35
CA LEU A 265 8.25 -11.60 -8.52
C LEU A 265 7.79 -10.15 -8.40
N SER A 266 8.08 -9.51 -7.27
CA SER A 266 7.78 -8.07 -7.06
C SER A 266 9.03 -7.22 -7.32
N LEU A 267 9.64 -7.46 -8.48
CA LEU A 267 10.88 -6.83 -8.93
C LEU A 267 10.79 -6.51 -10.42
N GLY A 268 11.65 -5.64 -10.91
CA GLY A 268 11.67 -5.26 -12.31
C GLY A 268 12.70 -4.19 -12.61
N ALA A 269 12.98 -4.01 -13.90
CA ALA A 269 13.89 -3.01 -14.44
C ALA A 269 13.22 -2.24 -15.58
N LEU A 270 14.00 -1.42 -16.29
CA LEU A 270 13.54 -0.85 -17.56
C LEU A 270 13.22 -1.97 -18.55
N SER A 271 12.17 -1.80 -19.35
CA SER A 271 11.75 -2.80 -20.33
C SER A 271 12.82 -2.99 -21.40
N LEU A 272 13.22 -4.24 -21.62
CA LEU A 272 14.11 -4.68 -22.69
C LEU A 272 13.34 -5.51 -23.73
N ASN A 273 14.01 -5.89 -24.81
CA ASN A 273 13.47 -6.92 -25.71
C ASN A 273 13.38 -8.25 -24.96
N LEU A 274 12.39 -9.09 -25.30
CA LEU A 274 12.11 -10.34 -24.57
C LEU A 274 13.32 -11.29 -24.46
N HIS A 275 14.19 -11.32 -25.47
CA HIS A 275 15.38 -12.18 -25.48
C HIS A 275 16.56 -11.62 -24.67
N ASP A 276 16.50 -10.34 -24.31
CA ASP A 276 17.49 -9.65 -23.47
C ASP A 276 16.98 -9.46 -22.03
N ASP A 277 15.71 -9.76 -21.76
CA ASP A 277 15.08 -9.60 -20.43
C ASP A 277 15.21 -10.91 -19.62
N PRO A 278 15.98 -10.91 -18.50
CA PRO A 278 16.21 -12.13 -17.72
C PRO A 278 14.93 -12.65 -17.06
N ILE A 279 14.01 -11.78 -16.64
CA ILE A 279 12.74 -12.20 -16.04
C ILE A 279 11.87 -12.85 -17.12
N ALA A 280 11.82 -12.27 -18.32
CA ALA A 280 11.06 -12.85 -19.43
C ALA A 280 11.60 -14.24 -19.84
N LEU A 281 12.92 -14.40 -19.94
CA LEU A 281 13.54 -15.68 -20.25
C LEU A 281 13.24 -16.76 -19.19
N GLY A 282 13.40 -16.40 -17.91
CA GLY A 282 13.08 -17.29 -16.80
C GLY A 282 11.59 -17.64 -16.74
N ALA A 283 10.72 -16.65 -16.93
CA ALA A 283 9.27 -16.84 -16.90
C ALA A 283 8.79 -17.72 -18.05
N TYR A 284 9.32 -17.52 -19.26
CA TYR A 284 9.01 -18.38 -20.41
C TYR A 284 9.35 -19.84 -20.12
N SER A 285 10.55 -20.09 -19.57
CA SER A 285 11.00 -21.45 -19.21
C SER A 285 10.17 -22.08 -18.08
N ALA A 286 9.74 -21.27 -17.10
CA ALA A 286 8.86 -21.74 -16.02
C ALA A 286 7.46 -22.11 -16.57
N THR A 287 6.92 -21.29 -17.47
CA THR A 287 5.63 -21.56 -18.13
C THR A 287 5.65 -22.83 -18.98
N GLU A 288 6.76 -23.15 -19.66
CA GLU A 288 6.91 -24.44 -20.38
C GLU A 288 6.81 -25.66 -19.44
N LYS A 289 7.06 -25.46 -18.14
CA LYS A 289 6.93 -26.48 -17.09
C LYS A 289 5.62 -26.40 -16.31
N GLY A 290 4.70 -25.51 -16.70
CA GLY A 290 3.38 -25.36 -16.09
C GLY A 290 3.36 -24.57 -14.78
N ILE A 291 4.33 -23.67 -14.59
CA ILE A 291 4.47 -22.75 -13.45
C ILE A 291 4.08 -21.33 -13.87
#